data_AF-A0AA41V640-F1
#
_entry.id   AF-A0AA41V640-F1
#
_cell.length_a   1.000
_cell.length_b   1.000
_cell.length_c   1.000
_cell.angle_alpha   90.00
_cell.angle_beta   90.00
_cell.angle_gamma   90.00
#
_symmetry.space_group_name_H-M   'P 1'
#
loop_
_entity.id
_entity.type
_entity.pdbx_description
1 polymer ?
#
loop_
_entity_poly.entity_id
_entity_poly.type
_entity_poly.pdbx_seq_one_letter_code
_entity_poly.pdbx_strand_id
1 'polypeptide(L)'
;MPKDISLVNDGFSCPEPKMQGNSMMYVCCVKDPNFRPSVATEKFLRRQKGDLVIMYDVMKSYDSEYLAQVSISNYNPLGRLDDWKLSWTWMRQEFINTMRGAYPSIVDSRDCMFGPQGIYYKEMDLANVLNCQRNPTVKDLLLIKPMIQLKECYHFVAEMVPSFHLLWIQAGPLLFSN
;
A
#
# COMPACT_ATOMS: atom_id res chain seq x y z
N MET A 1 27.60 1.16 -24.41
CA MET A 1 26.72 2.00 -23.57
C MET A 1 25.66 2.66 -24.45
N PRO A 2 24.48 3.01 -23.89
CA PRO A 2 23.47 3.79 -24.60
C PRO A 2 24.06 5.12 -25.05
N LYS A 3 23.66 5.62 -26.22
CA LYS A 3 24.16 6.89 -26.77
C LYS A 3 23.60 8.10 -26.02
N ASP A 4 22.38 7.97 -25.49
CA ASP A 4 21.67 9.03 -24.77
C ASP A 4 20.97 8.45 -23.53
N ILE A 5 21.23 9.04 -22.36
CA ILE A 5 20.49 8.83 -21.11
C ILE A 5 20.06 10.22 -20.63
N SER A 6 18.75 10.42 -20.46
CA SER A 6 18.20 11.63 -19.86
C SER A 6 17.47 11.27 -18.56
N LEU A 7 17.78 12.03 -17.50
CA LEU A 7 17.07 11.98 -16.23
C LEU A 7 16.14 13.17 -16.14
N VAL A 8 14.97 12.97 -15.55
CA VAL A 8 14.11 14.09 -15.14
C VAL A 8 14.89 14.91 -14.11
N ASN A 9 15.14 16.18 -14.44
CA ASN A 9 16.02 17.03 -13.65
C ASN A 9 15.24 17.80 -12.59
N ASP A 10 15.27 17.29 -11.36
CA ASP A 10 14.65 17.90 -10.17
C ASP A 10 15.57 18.95 -9.50
N GLY A 11 16.18 19.84 -10.30
CA GLY A 11 17.03 20.92 -9.80
C GLY A 11 18.47 20.53 -9.49
N PHE A 12 19.00 19.55 -10.21
CA PHE A 12 20.39 19.12 -10.16
C PHE A 12 21.14 19.57 -11.42
N SER A 13 22.27 20.26 -11.23
CA SER A 13 23.21 20.56 -12.29
C SER A 13 24.23 19.44 -12.40
N CYS A 14 24.16 18.66 -13.48
CA CYS A 14 25.07 17.56 -13.77
C CYS A 14 26.01 17.97 -14.92
N PRO A 15 27.34 17.93 -14.74
CA PRO A 15 28.29 18.13 -15.83
C PRO A 15 28.33 16.92 -16.76
N GLU A 16 29.07 17.02 -17.87
CA GLU A 16 29.24 15.89 -18.78
C GLU A 16 29.80 14.65 -18.04
N PRO A 17 29.20 13.46 -18.29
CA PRO A 17 29.58 12.23 -17.62
C PRO A 17 31.00 11.79 -17.99
N LYS A 18 31.74 11.29 -17.00
CA LYS A 18 33.13 10.85 -17.16
C LYS A 18 33.22 9.32 -17.15
N MET A 19 34.12 8.80 -17.98
CA MET A 19 34.44 7.38 -18.03
C MET A 19 35.54 7.05 -17.02
N GLN A 20 35.33 6.02 -16.19
CA GLN A 20 36.35 5.38 -15.39
C GLN A 20 36.65 3.99 -15.99
N GLY A 21 37.72 3.91 -16.78
CA GLY A 21 38.06 2.70 -17.54
C GLY A 21 37.08 2.41 -18.68
N ASN A 22 36.99 1.14 -19.10
CA ASN A 22 36.19 0.73 -20.26
C ASN A 22 34.73 0.38 -19.94
N SER A 23 34.34 0.27 -18.65
CA SER A 23 33.04 -0.29 -18.26
C SER A 23 32.22 0.59 -17.32
N MET A 24 32.78 1.64 -16.72
CA MET A 24 32.09 2.46 -15.72
C MET A 24 32.03 3.92 -16.16
N MET A 25 30.83 4.50 -16.09
CA MET A 25 30.55 5.90 -16.38
C MET A 25 29.92 6.51 -15.13
N TYR A 26 30.38 7.68 -14.72
CA TYR A 26 29.87 8.34 -13.53
C TYR A 26 29.71 9.84 -13.79
N VAL A 27 28.78 10.46 -13.08
CA VAL A 27 28.56 11.91 -13.07
C VAL A 27 28.24 12.35 -11.66
N CYS A 28 28.89 13.42 -11.21
CA CYS A 28 28.61 14.03 -9.91
C CYS A 28 27.70 15.22 -10.12
N CYS A 29 26.43 15.08 -9.74
CA CYS A 29 25.46 16.16 -9.83
C CYS A 29 25.47 17.01 -8.56
N VAL A 30 25.37 18.33 -8.73
CA VAL A 30 25.27 19.29 -7.63
C VAL A 30 23.87 19.88 -7.62
N LYS A 31 23.27 20.01 -6.44
CA LYS A 31 21.96 20.66 -6.30
C LYS A 31 22.09 22.16 -6.63
N ASP A 32 21.29 22.66 -7.55
CA ASP A 32 21.29 24.08 -7.93
C ASP A 32 20.60 24.90 -6.81
N PRO A 33 21.32 25.84 -6.15
CA PRO A 33 20.75 26.66 -5.09
C PRO A 33 19.67 27.64 -5.58
N ASN A 34 19.59 27.90 -6.89
CA ASN A 34 18.61 28.82 -7.49
C ASN A 34 17.40 28.10 -8.07
N PHE A 35 17.35 26.77 -8.01
CA PHE A 35 16.20 26.01 -8.50
C PHE A 35 14.98 26.30 -7.63
N ARG A 36 14.02 27.03 -8.20
CA ARG A 36 12.70 27.19 -7.64
C ARG A 36 11.81 26.14 -8.28
N PRO A 37 11.32 25.13 -7.55
CA PRO A 37 10.33 24.23 -8.10
C PRO A 37 9.14 25.08 -8.54
N SER A 38 8.82 25.06 -9.83
CA SER A 38 7.55 25.59 -10.27
C SER A 38 6.50 24.72 -9.61
N VAL A 39 5.67 25.32 -8.76
CA VAL A 39 4.46 24.68 -8.25
C VAL A 39 3.55 24.57 -9.46
N ALA A 40 3.79 23.56 -10.30
CA ALA A 40 2.80 23.11 -11.25
C ALA A 40 1.58 22.78 -10.39
N THR A 41 0.50 23.56 -10.59
CA THR A 41 -0.84 23.26 -10.08
C THR A 41 -1.01 21.75 -10.10
N GLU A 42 -1.39 21.15 -8.97
CA GLU A 42 -1.49 19.70 -8.72
C GLU A 42 -2.38 19.00 -9.77
N LYS A 43 -1.88 18.92 -10.99
CA LYS A 43 -2.40 18.09 -12.05
C LYS A 43 -1.80 16.75 -11.71
N PHE A 44 -2.64 15.89 -11.14
CA PHE A 44 -2.32 14.48 -10.96
C PHE A 44 -1.58 14.01 -12.20
N LEU A 45 -0.31 13.63 -12.03
CA LEU A 45 0.47 13.08 -13.11
C LEU A 45 -0.33 11.90 -13.67
N ARG A 46 -0.35 11.74 -15.00
CA ARG A 46 -0.92 10.53 -15.59
C ARG A 46 -0.26 9.34 -14.91
N ARG A 47 -1.05 8.32 -14.55
CA ARG A 47 -0.54 7.08 -13.94
C ARG A 47 0.68 6.62 -14.74
N GLN A 48 1.85 6.71 -14.12
CA GLN A 48 3.08 6.20 -14.71
C GLN A 48 3.24 4.75 -14.30
N LYS A 49 3.87 3.97 -15.17
CA LYS A 49 4.27 2.60 -14.81
C LYS A 49 5.44 2.71 -13.85
N GLY A 50 5.13 2.73 -12.56
CA GLY A 50 6.12 2.64 -11.49
C GLY A 50 6.57 1.19 -11.30
N ASP A 51 7.68 1.03 -10.59
CA ASP A 51 8.22 -0.27 -10.19
C ASP A 51 7.27 -1.02 -9.25
N LEU A 52 6.38 -0.32 -8.56
CA LEU A 52 5.39 -0.89 -7.65
C LEU A 52 3.98 -0.44 -8.04
N VAL A 53 3.05 -1.38 -8.14
CA VAL A 53 1.63 -1.12 -8.38
C VAL A 53 0.82 -1.73 -7.25
N ILE A 54 0.00 -0.91 -6.59
CA ILE A 54 -0.90 -1.34 -5.52
C ILE A 54 -2.33 -1.22 -6.05
N MET A 55 -3.04 -2.33 -6.06
CA MET A 55 -4.44 -2.40 -6.46
C MET A 55 -5.32 -2.67 -5.24
N TYR A 56 -6.50 -2.06 -5.23
CA TYR A 56 -7.52 -2.23 -4.21
C TYR A 56 -8.84 -2.55 -4.92
N ASP A 57 -9.32 -3.77 -4.75
CA ASP A 57 -10.47 -4.29 -5.50
C ASP A 57 -11.54 -4.77 -4.52
N VAL A 58 -12.74 -4.20 -4.58
CA VAL A 58 -13.89 -4.66 -3.77
C VAL A 58 -14.48 -5.90 -4.43
N MET A 59 -14.33 -7.06 -3.79
CA MET A 59 -14.79 -8.35 -4.32
C MET A 59 -16.27 -8.62 -4.05
N LYS A 60 -16.76 -8.23 -2.87
CA LYS A 60 -18.15 -8.41 -2.45
C LYS A 60 -18.55 -7.23 -1.58
N SER A 61 -19.79 -6.80 -1.70
CA SER A 61 -20.36 -5.75 -0.88
C SER A 61 -21.68 -6.19 -0.28
N TYR A 62 -21.85 -5.94 1.00
CA TYR A 62 -23.06 -6.14 1.78
C TYR A 62 -23.49 -4.80 2.37
N ASP A 63 -24.69 -4.71 2.94
CA ASP A 63 -25.28 -3.44 3.39
C ASP A 63 -24.37 -2.63 4.33
N SER A 64 -23.58 -3.32 5.15
CA SER A 64 -22.75 -2.73 6.19
C SER A 64 -21.29 -3.23 6.19
N GLU A 65 -20.87 -3.98 5.17
CA GLU A 65 -19.51 -4.49 5.06
C GLU A 65 -19.10 -4.81 3.63
N TYR A 66 -17.80 -4.93 3.35
CA TYR A 66 -17.34 -5.36 2.03
C TYR A 66 -16.04 -6.18 2.11
N LEU A 67 -15.91 -7.21 1.30
CA LEU A 67 -14.66 -7.93 1.11
C LEU A 67 -13.83 -7.17 0.06
N ALA A 68 -12.57 -6.82 0.34
CA ALA A 68 -11.69 -6.25 -0.69
C ALA A 68 -10.33 -6.94 -0.74
N GLN A 69 -9.77 -7.08 -1.93
CA GLN A 69 -8.45 -7.62 -2.13
C GLN A 69 -7.45 -6.48 -2.33
N VAL A 70 -6.29 -6.58 -1.71
CA VAL A 70 -5.16 -5.69 -2.01
C VAL A 70 -4.04 -6.50 -2.61
N SER A 71 -3.65 -6.09 -3.81
CA SER A 71 -2.62 -6.77 -4.58
C SER A 71 -1.45 -5.80 -4.75
N ILE A 72 -0.25 -6.24 -4.37
CA ILE A 72 0.97 -5.44 -4.52
C ILE A 72 1.85 -6.13 -5.57
N SER A 73 1.95 -5.52 -6.75
CA SER A 73 2.74 -6.01 -7.85
C SER A 73 4.06 -5.25 -7.94
N ASN A 74 5.17 -5.96 -7.82
CA ASN A 74 6.51 -5.41 -7.97
C ASN A 74 7.07 -5.78 -9.35
N TYR A 75 7.31 -4.77 -10.19
CA TYR A 75 7.90 -4.87 -11.50
C TYR A 75 9.39 -4.49 -11.52
N ASN A 76 10.00 -4.22 -10.35
CA ASN A 76 11.42 -3.97 -10.23
C ASN A 76 12.23 -5.27 -10.48
N PRO A 77 13.13 -5.30 -11.48
CA PRO A 77 13.93 -6.50 -11.77
C PRO A 77 15.01 -6.80 -10.74
N LEU A 78 15.41 -5.82 -9.90
CA LEU A 78 16.55 -5.96 -8.97
C LEU A 78 16.13 -5.91 -7.49
N GLY A 79 15.03 -5.24 -7.18
CA GLY A 79 14.56 -5.05 -5.81
C GLY A 79 13.51 -6.08 -5.43
N ARG A 80 13.80 -6.92 -4.42
CA ARG A 80 12.77 -7.72 -3.74
C ARG A 80 11.93 -6.84 -2.81
N LEU A 81 10.65 -7.16 -2.69
CA LEU A 81 9.72 -6.50 -1.78
C LEU A 81 9.49 -7.39 -0.55
N ASP A 82 10.35 -7.25 0.46
CA ASP A 82 10.26 -7.98 1.73
C ASP A 82 10.01 -6.98 2.90
N ASP A 83 9.29 -7.40 3.95
CA ASP A 83 8.93 -6.57 5.13
C ASP A 83 8.26 -5.23 4.78
N TRP A 84 7.40 -5.26 3.77
CA TRP A 84 6.67 -4.08 3.33
C TRP A 84 5.69 -3.61 4.42
N LYS A 85 5.44 -2.30 4.43
CA LYS A 85 4.46 -1.65 5.31
C LYS A 85 3.56 -0.78 4.46
N LEU A 86 2.27 -1.06 4.49
CA LEU A 86 1.26 -0.31 3.76
C LEU A 86 0.41 0.47 4.76
N SER A 87 0.29 1.78 4.56
CA SER A 87 -0.59 2.64 5.34
C SER A 87 -1.49 3.44 4.42
N TRP A 88 -2.73 3.63 4.83
CA TRP A 88 -3.68 4.52 4.17
C TRP A 88 -4.56 5.19 5.23
N THR A 89 -5.39 6.13 4.79
CA THR A 89 -6.32 6.85 5.63
C THR A 89 -7.74 6.51 5.20
N TRP A 90 -8.57 6.08 6.15
CA TRP A 90 -9.99 5.88 5.88
C TRP A 90 -10.68 7.20 5.57
N MET A 91 -11.54 7.15 4.55
CA MET A 91 -12.36 8.28 4.18
C MET A 91 -13.64 8.32 5.01
N ARG A 92 -14.16 7.16 5.46
CA ARG A 92 -15.49 7.07 6.09
C ARG A 92 -15.55 6.15 7.31
N GLN A 93 -14.92 6.54 8.43
CA GLN A 93 -15.01 5.84 9.72
C GLN A 93 -14.85 4.29 9.66
N GLU A 94 -14.22 3.79 8.59
CA GLU A 94 -14.03 2.37 8.29
C GLU A 94 -13.06 1.74 9.28
N PHE A 95 -13.13 0.41 9.40
CA PHE A 95 -12.24 -0.34 10.27
C PHE A 95 -11.96 -1.76 9.72
N ILE A 96 -10.89 -2.38 10.20
CA ILE A 96 -10.51 -3.75 9.84
C ILE A 96 -11.24 -4.71 10.79
N ASN A 97 -12.22 -5.48 10.30
CA ASN A 97 -12.79 -6.55 11.12
C ASN A 97 -11.90 -7.79 11.12
N THR A 98 -11.55 -8.33 9.94
CA THR A 98 -10.64 -9.48 9.83
C THR A 98 -9.70 -9.33 8.63
N MET A 99 -8.54 -10.00 8.67
CA MET A 99 -7.51 -9.88 7.64
C MET A 99 -6.84 -11.22 7.38
N ARG A 100 -6.48 -11.52 6.13
CA ARG A 100 -5.74 -12.72 5.74
C ARG A 100 -4.56 -12.38 4.84
N GLY A 101 -3.43 -13.03 5.06
CA GLY A 101 -2.20 -12.82 4.27
C GLY A 101 -1.37 -11.59 4.65
N ALA A 102 -1.82 -10.79 5.63
CA ALA A 102 -1.07 -9.69 6.23
C ALA A 102 -1.64 -9.41 7.64
N TYR A 103 -0.98 -8.54 8.42
CA TYR A 103 -1.47 -8.14 9.74
C TYR A 103 -1.31 -6.65 10.01
N PRO A 104 -2.25 -6.00 10.71
CA PRO A 104 -2.04 -4.64 11.16
C PRO A 104 -0.93 -4.59 12.22
N SER A 105 -0.22 -3.47 12.25
CA SER A 105 0.84 -3.23 13.23
C SER A 105 0.32 -3.13 14.66
N ILE A 106 -0.96 -2.81 14.83
CA ILE A 106 -1.65 -2.66 16.10
C ILE A 106 -2.95 -3.45 15.99
N VAL A 107 -3.22 -4.31 16.99
CA VAL A 107 -4.47 -5.05 17.10
C VAL A 107 -5.19 -4.51 18.33
N ASP A 108 -6.17 -3.64 18.11
CA ASP A 108 -6.95 -2.98 19.18
C ASP A 108 -8.34 -2.60 18.67
N SER A 109 -9.36 -2.92 19.47
CA SER A 109 -10.78 -2.68 19.22
C SER A 109 -11.37 -1.52 20.03
N ARG A 110 -10.62 -0.95 20.98
CA ARG A 110 -11.11 0.11 21.88
C ARG A 110 -11.66 1.32 21.15
N ASP A 111 -10.97 1.76 20.09
CA ASP A 111 -11.39 2.93 19.32
C ASP A 111 -12.72 2.69 18.58
N CYS A 112 -13.06 1.45 18.21
CA CYS A 112 -14.39 1.17 17.66
C CYS A 112 -15.44 1.15 18.77
N MET A 113 -15.16 0.48 19.89
CA MET A 113 -16.12 0.32 20.99
C MET A 113 -16.54 1.67 21.60
N PHE A 114 -15.57 2.58 21.79
CA PHE A 114 -15.81 3.90 22.37
C PHE A 114 -15.90 5.02 21.33
N GLY A 115 -15.76 4.69 20.05
CA GLY A 115 -15.85 5.64 18.93
C GLY A 115 -17.23 5.73 18.32
N PRO A 116 -17.38 6.51 17.23
CA PRO A 116 -18.66 6.66 16.52
C PRO A 116 -19.18 5.34 15.94
N GLN A 117 -18.30 4.36 15.69
CA GLN A 117 -18.62 3.02 15.22
C GLN A 117 -19.47 2.26 16.23
N GLY A 118 -19.14 2.33 17.53
CA GLY A 118 -19.93 1.73 18.61
C GLY A 118 -21.35 2.30 18.75
N ILE A 119 -21.56 3.54 18.30
CA ILE A 119 -22.89 4.17 18.28
C ILE A 119 -23.71 3.64 17.10
N TYR A 120 -23.08 3.44 15.95
CA TYR A 120 -23.73 3.01 14.71
C TYR A 120 -23.95 1.49 14.66
N TYR A 121 -22.99 0.69 15.14
CA TYR A 121 -22.97 -0.77 15.08
C TYR A 121 -23.35 -1.42 16.41
N LYS A 122 -24.58 -1.18 16.88
CA LYS A 122 -25.04 -1.68 18.20
C LYS A 122 -25.17 -3.19 18.29
N GLU A 123 -25.50 -3.83 17.17
CA GLU A 123 -25.74 -5.29 17.09
C GLU A 123 -24.48 -6.07 16.70
N MET A 124 -23.40 -5.37 16.33
CA MET A 124 -22.13 -5.99 15.98
C MET A 124 -21.27 -6.19 17.20
N ASP A 125 -20.61 -7.34 17.30
CA ASP A 125 -19.61 -7.58 18.32
C ASP A 125 -18.28 -6.89 17.95
N LEU A 126 -18.14 -5.64 18.40
CA LEU A 126 -16.93 -4.84 18.20
C LEU A 126 -15.73 -5.33 19.01
N ALA A 127 -15.90 -6.24 19.98
CA ALA A 127 -14.79 -6.73 20.78
C ALA A 127 -13.82 -7.58 19.95
N ASN A 128 -14.33 -8.25 18.91
CA ASN A 128 -13.57 -9.14 18.02
C ASN A 128 -12.99 -8.45 16.78
N VAL A 129 -13.13 -7.13 16.67
CA VAL A 129 -12.59 -6.33 15.56
C VAL A 129 -11.07 -6.25 15.63
N LEU A 130 -10.40 -6.40 14.49
CA LEU A 130 -8.95 -6.48 14.42
C LEU A 130 -8.23 -5.12 14.58
N ASN A 131 -8.71 -4.04 13.95
CA ASN A 131 -8.09 -2.73 14.08
C ASN A 131 -9.08 -1.59 13.74
N CYS A 132 -9.11 -0.59 14.61
CA CYS A 132 -10.05 0.54 14.55
C CYS A 132 -9.40 1.88 14.23
N GLN A 133 -8.11 1.87 13.85
CA GLN A 133 -7.39 3.12 13.61
C GLN A 133 -7.84 3.75 12.31
N ARG A 134 -7.98 5.09 12.30
CA ARG A 134 -8.28 5.85 11.07
C ARG A 134 -7.18 5.68 10.00
N ASN A 135 -5.93 5.56 10.45
CA ASN A 135 -4.76 5.43 9.61
C ASN A 135 -4.02 4.13 9.95
N PRO A 136 -4.56 2.95 9.59
CA PRO A 136 -3.93 1.69 9.91
C PRO A 136 -2.61 1.53 9.14
N THR A 137 -1.66 0.80 9.74
CA THR A 137 -0.47 0.32 9.04
C THR A 137 -0.51 -1.20 9.02
N VAL A 138 -0.54 -1.79 7.84
CA VAL A 138 -0.45 -3.23 7.61
C VAL A 138 0.97 -3.62 7.26
N LYS A 139 1.42 -4.75 7.79
CA LYS A 139 2.76 -5.28 7.58
C LYS A 139 2.69 -6.66 6.95
N ASP A 140 3.77 -6.98 6.25
CA ASP A 140 4.00 -8.27 5.63
C ASP A 140 3.93 -9.43 6.63
N LEU A 141 3.47 -10.58 6.16
CA LEU A 141 3.44 -11.80 6.94
C LEU A 141 4.77 -12.53 6.78
N LEU A 142 5.71 -12.28 7.69
CA LEU A 142 6.96 -13.05 7.75
C LEU A 142 6.63 -14.54 7.91
N LEU A 143 7.20 -15.38 7.04
CA LEU A 143 7.00 -16.85 6.98
C LEU A 143 7.31 -17.60 8.29
N ILE A 144 7.90 -16.94 9.28
CA ILE A 144 8.41 -17.54 10.53
C ILE A 144 7.44 -17.34 11.70
N LYS A 145 6.34 -16.57 11.54
CA LYS A 145 5.34 -16.46 12.61
C LYS A 145 4.50 -17.74 12.60
N PRO A 146 4.46 -18.55 13.69
CA PRO A 146 3.67 -19.76 13.71
C PRO A 146 2.20 -19.37 13.53
N MET A 147 1.62 -19.81 12.41
CA MET A 147 0.20 -19.69 12.12
C MET A 147 -0.59 -20.59 13.08
N ILE A 148 -0.82 -20.10 14.30
CA ILE A 148 -1.90 -20.64 15.11
C ILE A 148 -3.18 -20.12 14.46
N GLN A 149 -3.92 -21.04 13.82
CA GLN A 149 -5.16 -20.86 13.04
C GLN A 149 -4.98 -20.54 11.55
N LEU A 150 -4.62 -21.55 10.74
CA LEU A 150 -5.15 -21.73 9.38
C LEU A 150 -4.81 -23.16 8.89
N LYS A 151 -5.62 -24.12 9.34
CA LYS A 151 -5.71 -25.46 8.72
C LYS A 151 -6.61 -25.34 7.48
N GLU A 152 -6.08 -24.84 6.39
CA GLU A 152 -6.64 -25.04 5.04
C GLU A 152 -5.53 -24.76 4.03
N CYS A 153 -4.84 -25.83 3.62
CA CYS A 153 -3.87 -25.79 2.54
C CYS A 153 -4.61 -25.61 1.21
N TYR A 154 -4.72 -24.37 0.74
CA TYR A 154 -5.09 -24.11 -0.66
C TYR A 154 -3.85 -24.20 -1.55
N HIS A 155 -4.02 -24.89 -2.68
CA HIS A 155 -3.03 -25.04 -3.74
C HIS A 155 -2.83 -23.68 -4.42
N PHE A 156 -1.86 -22.88 -3.95
CA PHE A 156 -1.43 -21.68 -4.65
C PHE A 156 -0.50 -22.08 -5.79
N VAL A 157 -0.99 -21.94 -7.03
CA VAL A 157 -0.12 -21.91 -8.21
C VAL A 157 0.71 -20.63 -8.11
N ALA A 158 2.01 -20.80 -7.92
CA ALA A 158 2.95 -19.71 -7.69
C ALA A 158 3.23 -18.95 -9.00
N GLU A 159 2.43 -17.93 -9.28
CA GLU A 159 2.98 -16.69 -9.85
C GLU A 159 3.38 -15.81 -8.66
N MET A 160 4.66 -15.43 -8.58
CA MET A 160 5.24 -14.62 -7.50
C MET A 160 4.70 -13.18 -7.53
N VAL A 161 3.43 -13.00 -7.16
CA VAL A 161 2.83 -11.70 -6.85
C VAL A 161 2.34 -11.79 -5.41
N PRO A 162 2.89 -11.01 -4.46
CA PRO A 162 2.37 -10.96 -3.11
C PRO A 162 0.97 -10.34 -3.13
N SER A 163 -0.03 -11.21 -3.09
CA SER A 163 -1.45 -10.86 -3.06
C SER A 163 -2.02 -11.28 -1.70
N PHE A 164 -2.64 -10.36 -0.97
CA PHE A 164 -3.30 -10.65 0.30
C PHE A 164 -4.79 -10.28 0.24
N HIS A 165 -5.61 -11.03 0.97
CA HIS A 165 -7.06 -10.89 0.95
C HIS A 165 -7.51 -10.19 2.24
N LEU A 166 -8.19 -9.05 2.13
CA LEU A 166 -8.69 -8.30 3.27
C LEU A 166 -10.21 -8.47 3.37
N LEU A 167 -10.73 -8.71 4.56
CA LEU A 167 -12.16 -8.58 4.80
C LEU A 167 -12.39 -7.27 5.56
N TRP A 168 -12.86 -6.27 4.82
CA TRP A 168 -13.22 -4.99 5.40
C TRP A 168 -14.63 -5.04 5.97
N ILE A 169 -14.87 -4.24 7.00
CA ILE A 169 -16.22 -3.85 7.39
C ILE A 169 -16.29 -2.35 7.23
N GLN A 170 -17.12 -1.90 6.29
CA GLN A 170 -17.40 -0.49 6.12
C GLN A 170 -18.28 -0.03 7.27
N ALA A 171 -17.88 1.00 7.98
CA ALA A 171 -18.79 1.65 8.90
C ALA A 171 -19.75 2.59 8.15
N GLY A 172 -20.92 2.10 7.74
CA GLY A 172 -22.03 2.89 7.22
C GLY A 172 -22.49 2.49 5.82
N PRO A 173 -23.62 3.05 5.35
CA PRO A 173 -24.27 2.63 4.13
C PRO A 173 -23.31 2.81 2.96
N LEU A 174 -23.20 1.77 2.13
CA LEU A 174 -22.61 1.89 0.80
C LEU A 174 -23.48 2.84 -0.03
N LEU A 175 -23.15 4.12 -0.01
CA LEU A 175 -23.57 5.03 -1.06
C LEU A 175 -22.71 4.76 -2.31
N PHE A 176 -22.85 3.57 -2.88
CA PHE A 176 -22.74 3.43 -4.33
C PHE A 176 -24.07 3.94 -4.89
N SER A 177 -24.22 5.27 -4.87
CA SER A 177 -25.30 5.93 -5.59
C SER A 177 -25.01 5.80 -7.07
N ASN A 178 -25.78 4.96 -7.76
CA ASN A 178 -26.19 5.20 -9.12
C ASN A 178 -27.72 5.30 -9.11
#